data_AF-A0A949FBK0-F1
#
_entry.id   AF-A0A949FBK0-F1
#
_cell.length_a   1.000
_cell.length_b   1.000
_cell.length_c   1.000
_cell.angle_alpha   90.00
_cell.angle_beta   90.00
_cell.angle_gamma   90.00
#
_symmetry.space_group_name_H-M   'P 1'
#
loop_
_entity.id
_entity.type
_entity.pdbx_description
1 polymer ?
#
loop_
_entity_poly.entity_id
_entity_poly.type
_entity_poly.pdbx_seq_one_letter_code
_entity_poly.pdbx_strand_id
1 'polypeptide(L)'
;MRDKAIEACKLLNQYVGDLVATARSLQLFESQESFPRLKNELRLSLRRMCLSYLIITLSKWGELYSKYKTVIPKDLRQSCRALYQNIQCKGIIDFRNSVVGHIWDKKHKRPLLSLEIENRLKKMFDGNMDSFVKWINDSKNNIFPIRLYQFVSIYAIKSCRTTI
;
A
#
# COMPACT_ATOMS: atom_id res chain seq x y z
N MET A 1 -26.22 -2.24 7.75
CA MET A 1 -25.43 -1.40 6.80
C MET A 1 -24.56 -0.36 7.49
N ARG A 2 -25.04 0.32 8.54
CA ARG A 2 -24.28 1.31 9.32
C ARG A 2 -23.00 0.72 9.94
N ASP A 3 -23.09 -0.41 10.64
CA ASP A 3 -21.92 -1.00 11.34
C ASP A 3 -20.80 -1.39 10.38
N LYS A 4 -21.16 -1.99 9.24
CA LYS A 4 -20.23 -2.32 8.16
C LYS A 4 -19.49 -1.08 7.61
N ALA A 5 -20.17 0.06 7.55
CA ALA A 5 -19.55 1.32 7.14
C ALA A 5 -18.64 1.92 8.22
N ILE A 6 -19.03 1.81 9.49
CA ILE A 6 -18.20 2.22 10.63
C ILE A 6 -16.91 1.37 10.69
N GLU A 7 -17.04 0.06 10.55
CA GLU A 7 -15.92 -0.89 10.50
C GLU A 7 -14.99 -0.56 9.32
N ALA A 8 -15.53 -0.36 8.12
CA ALA A 8 -14.76 0.05 6.95
C ALA A 8 -13.99 1.34 7.17
N CYS A 9 -14.61 2.34 7.82
CA CYS A 9 -13.98 3.62 8.13
C CYS A 9 -12.81 3.46 9.11
N LYS A 10 -12.98 2.69 10.18
CA LYS A 10 -11.92 2.40 11.15
C LYS A 10 -10.73 1.70 10.51
N LEU A 11 -10.99 0.67 9.71
CA LEU A 11 -9.94 -0.05 8.99
C LEU A 11 -9.25 0.84 7.95
N LEU A 12 -10.00 1.69 7.26
CA LEU A 12 -9.42 2.60 6.28
C LEU A 12 -8.48 3.62 6.93
N ASN A 13 -8.84 4.13 8.12
CA ASN A 13 -7.97 5.03 8.88
C ASN A 13 -6.62 4.40 9.20
N GLN A 14 -6.63 3.17 9.70
CA GLN A 14 -5.41 2.42 9.98
C GLN A 14 -4.62 2.17 8.70
N TYR A 15 -5.30 1.72 7.63
CA TYR A 15 -4.68 1.48 6.32
C TYR A 15 -3.98 2.73 5.78
N VAL A 16 -4.63 3.90 5.82
CA VAL A 16 -4.03 5.15 5.33
C VAL A 16 -2.84 5.56 6.19
N GLY A 17 -2.94 5.42 7.52
CA GLY A 17 -1.83 5.65 8.43
C GLY A 17 -0.62 4.78 8.12
N ASP A 18 -0.83 3.46 7.99
CA ASP A 18 0.20 2.49 7.61
C ASP A 18 0.85 2.84 6.27
N LEU A 19 0.03 3.20 5.28
CA LEU A 19 0.48 3.46 3.92
C LEU A 19 1.34 4.72 3.85
N VAL A 20 0.88 5.80 4.48
CA VAL A 20 1.61 7.08 4.54
C VAL A 20 2.89 6.92 5.35
N ALA A 21 2.81 6.33 6.55
CA ALA A 21 3.96 6.15 7.42
C ALA A 21 5.07 5.37 6.71
N THR A 22 4.73 4.26 6.05
CA THR A 22 5.73 3.40 5.40
C THR A 22 6.35 4.05 4.18
N ALA A 23 5.55 4.69 3.33
CA ALA A 23 6.06 5.44 2.19
C ALA A 23 7.01 6.57 2.63
N ARG A 24 6.66 7.27 3.73
CA ARG A 24 7.51 8.30 4.32
C ARG A 24 8.76 7.75 4.98
N SER A 25 8.69 6.65 5.71
CA SER A 25 9.86 6.01 6.32
C SER A 25 10.88 5.62 5.26
N LEU A 26 10.44 5.06 4.13
CA LEU A 26 11.35 4.76 3.01
C LEU A 26 12.02 6.02 2.47
N GLN A 27 11.25 7.09 2.20
CA GLN A 27 11.81 8.37 1.76
C GLN A 27 12.79 8.96 2.77
N LEU A 28 12.45 8.93 4.05
CA LEU A 28 13.27 9.46 5.13
C LEU A 28 14.60 8.73 5.21
N PHE A 29 14.59 7.39 5.17
CA PHE A 29 15.83 6.62 5.17
C PHE A 29 16.72 6.99 3.98
N GLU A 30 16.16 7.02 2.76
CA GLU A 30 16.93 7.38 1.56
C GLU A 30 17.47 8.81 1.59
N SER A 31 16.80 9.74 2.29
CA SER A 31 17.22 11.14 2.39
C SER A 31 18.21 11.44 3.52
N GLN A 32 18.43 10.52 4.47
CA GLN A 32 19.40 10.75 5.55
C GLN A 32 20.83 10.71 5.01
N GLU A 33 21.64 11.72 5.33
CA GLU A 33 23.07 11.75 4.93
C GLU A 33 23.88 10.57 5.47
N SER A 34 23.46 10.02 6.62
CA SER A 34 24.09 8.86 7.24
C SER A 34 23.72 7.55 6.54
N PHE A 35 22.62 7.52 5.78
CA PHE A 35 22.12 6.28 5.18
C PHE A 35 23.10 5.70 4.16
N PRO A 36 23.68 6.46 3.21
CA PRO A 36 24.75 5.96 2.33
C PRO A 36 25.98 5.43 3.06
N ARG A 37 26.24 5.87 4.30
CA ARG A 37 27.39 5.46 5.13
C ARG A 37 27.15 4.13 5.86
N LEU A 38 25.91 3.65 5.89
CA LEU A 38 25.59 2.34 6.46
C LEU A 38 26.17 1.21 5.59
N LYS A 39 26.55 0.11 6.25
CA LYS A 39 26.93 -1.15 5.56
C LYS A 39 25.85 -1.54 4.57
N ASN A 40 26.27 -2.06 3.41
CA ASN A 40 25.36 -2.33 2.30
C ASN A 40 24.25 -3.32 2.69
N GLU A 41 24.59 -4.34 3.47
CA GLU A 41 23.66 -5.37 3.96
C GLU A 41 22.55 -4.77 4.82
N LEU A 42 22.89 -3.78 5.66
CA LEU A 42 21.92 -3.08 6.50
C LEU A 42 20.99 -2.21 5.66
N ARG A 43 21.53 -1.45 4.70
CA ARG A 43 20.72 -0.64 3.76
C ARG A 43 19.73 -1.51 3.00
N LEU A 44 20.19 -2.62 2.44
CA LEU A 44 19.33 -3.57 1.73
C LEU A 44 18.27 -4.17 2.64
N SER A 45 18.61 -4.48 3.88
CA SER A 45 17.65 -5.02 4.86
C SER A 45 16.59 -4.00 5.25
N LEU A 46 16.96 -2.74 5.49
CA LEU A 46 16.02 -1.65 5.77
C LEU A 46 15.08 -1.38 4.59
N ARG A 47 15.63 -1.35 3.36
CA ARG A 47 14.81 -1.23 2.13
C ARG A 47 13.82 -2.38 2.02
N ARG A 48 14.27 -3.63 2.19
CA ARG A 48 13.39 -4.81 2.15
C ARG A 48 12.31 -4.75 3.22
N MET A 49 12.64 -4.32 4.44
CA MET A 49 11.69 -4.17 5.54
C MET A 49 10.57 -3.19 5.17
N CYS A 50 10.93 -1.97 4.77
CA CYS A 50 9.95 -0.96 4.36
C CYS A 50 9.12 -1.40 3.16
N LEU A 51 9.76 -1.93 2.11
CA LEU A 51 9.06 -2.39 0.92
C LEU A 51 8.12 -3.55 1.21
N SER A 52 8.53 -4.51 2.05
CA SER A 52 7.69 -5.66 2.41
C SER A 52 6.43 -5.20 3.16
N TYR A 53 6.60 -4.30 4.14
CA TYR A 53 5.45 -3.75 4.87
C TYR A 53 4.56 -2.89 3.95
N LEU A 54 5.14 -2.13 3.03
CA LEU A 54 4.39 -1.35 2.04
C LEU A 54 3.56 -2.24 1.11
N ILE A 55 4.16 -3.33 0.62
CA ILE A 55 3.49 -4.34 -0.22
C ILE A 55 2.37 -5.03 0.54
N ILE A 56 2.60 -5.39 1.82
CA ILE A 56 1.56 -5.95 2.69
C ILE A 56 0.40 -4.96 2.80
N THR A 57 0.68 -3.71 3.14
CA THR A 57 -0.33 -2.67 3.29
C THR A 57 -1.11 -2.49 2.00
N LEU A 58 -0.46 -2.32 0.85
CA LEU A 58 -1.16 -2.22 -0.44
C LEU A 58 -2.01 -3.46 -0.75
N SER A 59 -1.55 -4.67 -0.40
CA SER A 59 -2.35 -5.88 -0.58
C SER A 59 -3.62 -5.92 0.28
N LYS A 60 -3.60 -5.33 1.49
CA LYS A 60 -4.79 -5.20 2.35
C LYS A 60 -5.90 -4.38 1.69
N TRP A 61 -5.57 -3.46 0.77
CA TRP A 61 -6.61 -2.75 0.01
C TRP A 61 -7.47 -3.72 -0.81
N GLY A 62 -6.88 -4.78 -1.37
CA GLY A 62 -7.63 -5.79 -2.12
C GLY A 62 -8.69 -6.48 -1.26
N GLU A 63 -8.34 -6.78 -0.01
CA GLU A 63 -9.22 -7.38 0.98
C GLU A 63 -10.30 -6.38 1.44
N LEU A 64 -9.90 -5.15 1.77
CA LEU A 64 -10.81 -4.06 2.15
C LEU A 64 -11.82 -3.75 1.05
N TYR A 65 -11.35 -3.56 -0.18
CA TYR A 65 -12.21 -3.27 -1.32
C TYR A 65 -13.19 -4.43 -1.57
N SER A 66 -12.71 -5.67 -1.58
CA SER A 66 -13.58 -6.83 -1.82
C SER A 66 -14.69 -6.97 -0.77
N LYS A 67 -14.35 -6.76 0.51
CA LYS A 67 -15.29 -6.89 1.64
C LYS A 67 -16.25 -5.71 1.77
N TYR A 68 -15.79 -4.48 1.53
CA TYR A 68 -16.53 -3.24 1.83
C TYR A 68 -16.98 -2.44 0.61
N LYS A 69 -16.72 -2.86 -0.65
CA LYS A 69 -17.15 -2.12 -1.87
C LYS A 69 -18.62 -1.70 -1.90
N THR A 70 -19.51 -2.45 -1.25
CA THR A 70 -20.95 -2.15 -1.19
C THR A 70 -21.28 -0.90 -0.38
N VAL A 71 -20.46 -0.59 0.62
CA VAL A 71 -20.61 0.60 1.48
C VAL A 71 -19.80 1.78 0.96
N ILE A 72 -19.20 1.70 -0.24
CA ILE A 72 -18.45 2.81 -0.80
C ILE A 72 -19.41 3.86 -1.42
N PRO A 73 -19.24 5.17 -1.10
CA PRO A 73 -20.03 6.26 -1.69
C PRO A 73 -19.91 6.26 -3.21
N LYS A 74 -21.01 6.53 -3.91
CA LYS A 74 -21.09 6.39 -5.38
C LYS A 74 -20.02 7.21 -6.10
N ASP A 75 -19.76 8.42 -5.62
CA ASP A 75 -18.74 9.37 -6.09
C ASP A 75 -17.30 8.84 -5.93
N LEU A 76 -17.05 7.94 -4.97
CA LEU A 76 -15.72 7.39 -4.70
C LEU A 76 -15.50 5.99 -5.31
N ARG A 77 -16.56 5.30 -5.76
CA ARG A 77 -16.49 3.92 -6.27
C ARG A 77 -15.52 3.75 -7.42
N GLN A 78 -15.54 4.66 -8.39
CA GLN A 78 -14.65 4.59 -9.56
C GLN A 78 -13.19 4.74 -9.15
N SER A 79 -12.89 5.70 -8.26
CA SER A 79 -11.52 5.92 -7.76
C SER A 79 -11.02 4.72 -6.97
N CYS A 80 -11.87 4.16 -6.08
CA CYS A 80 -11.54 2.98 -5.29
C CYS A 80 -11.32 1.73 -6.17
N ARG A 81 -12.14 1.55 -7.21
CA ARG A 81 -11.98 0.47 -8.19
C ARG A 81 -10.70 0.63 -9.00
N ALA A 82 -10.39 1.84 -9.45
CA ALA A 82 -9.16 2.13 -10.19
C ALA A 82 -7.92 1.83 -9.33
N LEU A 83 -7.93 2.17 -8.05
CA LEU A 83 -6.85 1.78 -7.13
C LEU A 83 -6.72 0.26 -7.03
N TYR A 84 -7.84 -0.45 -6.82
CA TYR A 84 -7.82 -1.91 -6.79
C TYR A 84 -7.21 -2.51 -8.06
N GLN A 85 -7.60 -2.01 -9.24
CA GLN A 85 -7.06 -2.44 -10.52
C GLN A 85 -5.56 -2.14 -10.65
N ASN A 86 -5.11 -0.94 -10.25
CA ASN A 86 -3.68 -0.60 -10.29
C ASN A 86 -2.83 -1.53 -9.42
N ILE A 87 -3.31 -1.87 -8.22
CA ILE A 87 -2.62 -2.82 -7.31
C ILE A 87 -2.51 -4.21 -7.95
N GLN A 88 -3.56 -4.67 -8.63
CA GLN A 88 -3.56 -5.94 -9.36
C GLN A 88 -2.59 -5.90 -10.55
N CYS A 89 -2.66 -4.86 -11.39
CA CYS A 89 -1.81 -4.72 -12.58
C CYS A 89 -0.32 -4.66 -12.23
N LYS A 90 0.02 -4.08 -11.07
CA LYS A 90 1.40 -4.03 -10.55
C LYS A 90 1.88 -5.35 -9.94
N GLY A 91 1.03 -6.37 -9.85
CA GLY A 91 1.39 -7.69 -9.31
C GLY A 91 1.68 -7.69 -7.81
N ILE A 92 1.14 -6.72 -7.06
CA ILE A 92 1.44 -6.55 -5.63
C ILE A 92 0.98 -7.75 -4.80
N ILE A 93 -0.19 -8.30 -5.12
CA ILE A 93 -0.75 -9.45 -4.37
C ILE A 93 0.10 -10.71 -4.60
N ASP A 94 0.46 -10.99 -5.85
CA ASP A 94 1.31 -12.13 -6.20
C ASP A 94 2.70 -12.00 -5.56
N PHE A 95 3.26 -10.79 -5.57
CA PHE A 95 4.53 -10.52 -4.89
C PHE A 95 4.42 -10.74 -3.38
N ARG A 96 3.37 -10.24 -2.74
CA ARG A 96 3.12 -10.48 -1.30
C ARG A 96 3.11 -11.98 -1.01
N ASN A 97 2.41 -12.78 -1.80
CA ASN A 97 2.28 -14.21 -1.54
C ASN A 97 3.60 -14.96 -1.77
N SER A 98 4.30 -14.67 -2.85
CA SER A 98 5.46 -15.46 -3.30
C SER A 98 6.81 -15.02 -2.75
N VAL A 99 6.94 -13.76 -2.31
CA VAL A 99 8.21 -13.18 -1.84
C VAL A 99 8.13 -12.81 -0.36
N VAL A 100 7.03 -12.18 0.07
CA VAL A 100 6.92 -11.66 1.44
C VAL A 100 6.36 -12.71 2.40
N GLY A 101 5.33 -13.45 1.99
CA GLY A 101 4.59 -14.37 2.86
C GLY A 101 5.14 -15.79 2.91
N HIS A 102 5.91 -16.21 1.89
CA HIS A 102 6.37 -17.59 1.75
C HIS A 102 7.83 -17.63 1.28
N ILE A 103 8.64 -18.48 1.93
CA ILE A 103 10.01 -18.79 1.47
C ILE A 103 9.97 -19.70 0.23
N TRP A 104 9.00 -20.61 0.16
CA TRP A 104 8.88 -21.57 -0.93
C TRP A 104 7.90 -21.10 -2.01
N ASP A 105 8.39 -20.84 -3.21
CA ASP A 105 7.54 -20.49 -4.35
C ASP A 105 6.94 -21.77 -4.98
N LYS A 106 5.62 -21.89 -4.91
CA LYS A 106 4.89 -23.06 -5.40
C LYS A 106 5.01 -23.26 -6.92
N LYS A 107 5.22 -22.18 -7.68
CA LYS A 107 5.32 -22.22 -9.14
C LYS A 107 6.67 -22.78 -9.59
N HIS A 108 7.76 -22.35 -8.95
CA HIS A 108 9.12 -22.79 -9.26
C HIS A 108 9.54 -24.04 -8.48
N LYS A 109 8.76 -24.43 -7.46
CA LYS A 109 9.07 -25.55 -6.54
C LYS A 109 10.45 -25.39 -5.88
N ARG A 110 10.80 -24.15 -5.55
CA ARG A 110 12.02 -23.77 -4.81
C ARG A 110 11.87 -22.35 -4.27
N PRO A 111 12.75 -21.88 -3.37
CA PRO A 111 12.85 -20.46 -3.06
C PRO A 111 13.21 -19.63 -4.29
N LEU A 112 12.74 -18.38 -4.31
CA LEU A 112 13.12 -17.41 -5.33
C LEU A 112 14.54 -16.89 -5.07
N LEU A 113 15.30 -16.73 -6.16
CA LEU A 113 16.62 -16.13 -6.15
C LEU A 113 16.51 -14.61 -6.08
N SER A 114 17.54 -13.95 -5.56
CA SER A 114 17.59 -12.48 -5.43
C SER A 114 17.30 -11.76 -6.75
N LEU A 115 17.88 -12.23 -7.86
CA LEU A 115 17.66 -11.64 -9.19
C LEU A 115 16.20 -11.77 -9.66
N GLU A 116 15.51 -12.86 -9.30
CA GLU A 116 14.09 -13.05 -9.64
C GLU A 116 13.20 -12.09 -8.85
N ILE A 117 13.55 -11.85 -7.58
CA ILE A 117 12.87 -10.88 -6.73
C ILE A 117 13.09 -9.46 -7.27
N GLU A 118 14.33 -9.10 -7.62
CA GLU A 118 14.68 -7.81 -8.20
C GLU A 118 13.94 -7.54 -9.51
N ASN A 119 13.87 -8.52 -10.40
CA ASN A 119 13.13 -8.39 -11.65
C ASN A 119 11.63 -8.15 -11.42
N ARG A 120 11.04 -8.80 -10.42
CA ARG A 120 9.64 -8.57 -10.04
C ARG A 120 9.43 -7.18 -9.45
N LEU A 121 10.34 -6.70 -8.59
CA LEU A 121 10.32 -5.33 -8.07
C LEU A 121 10.46 -4.30 -9.19
N LYS A 122 11.40 -4.51 -10.12
CA LYS A 122 11.60 -3.64 -11.29
C LYS A 122 10.32 -3.53 -12.12
N LYS A 123 9.62 -4.64 -12.35
CA LYS A 123 8.32 -4.63 -13.04
C LYS A 123 7.24 -3.89 -12.22
N MET A 124 7.15 -4.13 -10.92
CA MET A 124 6.16 -3.47 -10.05
C MET A 124 6.33 -1.94 -10.04
N PHE A 125 7.58 -1.49 -10.06
CA PHE A 125 7.96 -0.07 -9.99
C PHE A 125 8.06 0.60 -11.36
N ASP A 126 7.75 -0.10 -12.46
CA ASP A 126 7.99 0.37 -13.82
C ASP A 126 9.45 0.87 -14.01
N GLY A 127 10.39 0.20 -13.36
CA GLY A 127 11.81 0.51 -13.35
C GLY A 127 12.24 1.63 -12.39
N ASN A 128 11.32 2.32 -11.71
CA ASN A 128 11.63 3.49 -10.89
C ASN A 128 10.91 3.46 -9.52
N MET A 129 11.68 3.17 -8.47
CA MET A 129 11.16 3.13 -7.09
C MET A 129 10.61 4.48 -6.64
N ASP A 130 11.24 5.60 -6.99
CA ASP A 130 10.78 6.94 -6.60
C ASP A 130 9.43 7.26 -7.21
N SER A 131 9.21 6.88 -8.47
CA SER A 131 7.91 7.01 -9.14
C SER A 131 6.85 6.18 -8.45
N PHE A 132 7.18 4.96 -8.01
CA PHE A 132 6.26 4.11 -7.25
C PHE A 132 5.90 4.70 -5.89
N VAL A 133 6.88 5.22 -5.15
CA VAL A 133 6.64 5.85 -3.84
C VAL A 133 5.85 7.16 -3.99
N LYS A 134 6.14 7.96 -5.03
CA LYS A 134 5.33 9.16 -5.36
C LYS A 134 3.90 8.81 -5.74
N TRP A 135 3.68 7.72 -6.48
CA TRP A 135 2.33 7.24 -6.79
C TRP A 135 1.52 6.94 -5.52
N ILE A 136 2.17 6.45 -4.47
CA ILE A 136 1.55 6.17 -3.17
C ILE A 136 1.36 7.44 -2.34
N ASN A 137 2.36 8.32 -2.32
CA ASN A 137 2.33 9.53 -1.51
C ASN A 137 3.13 10.64 -2.18
N ASP A 138 2.44 11.43 -3.00
CA ASP A 138 2.98 12.65 -3.60
C ASP A 138 2.64 13.85 -2.72
N SER A 139 3.56 14.19 -1.82
CA SER A 139 3.37 15.30 -0.89
C SER A 139 3.09 16.66 -1.54
N LYS A 140 3.34 16.84 -2.84
CA LYS A 140 3.13 18.09 -3.57
C LYS A 140 1.84 18.09 -4.39
N ASN A 141 1.44 16.95 -4.96
CA ASN A 141 0.25 16.83 -5.82
C ASN A 141 -0.75 15.77 -5.35
N ASN A 142 -0.82 15.53 -4.04
CA ASN A 142 -1.49 14.37 -3.46
C ASN A 142 -2.96 14.21 -3.90
N ILE A 143 -3.25 13.41 -4.92
CA ILE A 143 -4.62 12.98 -5.26
C ILE A 143 -4.99 11.73 -4.44
N PHE A 144 -4.00 10.91 -4.12
CA PHE A 144 -4.16 9.54 -3.66
C PHE A 144 -4.58 9.40 -2.18
N PRO A 145 -3.82 9.90 -1.18
CA PRO A 145 -4.29 9.90 0.19
C PRO A 145 -5.51 10.82 0.35
N ILE A 146 -5.62 11.93 -0.39
CA ILE A 146 -6.74 12.88 -0.25
C ILE A 146 -8.09 12.23 -0.56
N ARG A 147 -8.21 11.38 -1.59
CA ARG A 147 -9.49 10.71 -1.91
C ARG A 147 -9.84 9.58 -0.94
N LEU A 148 -8.84 8.89 -0.36
CA LEU A 148 -9.07 7.92 0.71
C LEU A 148 -9.41 8.62 2.03
N TYR A 149 -8.79 9.78 2.32
CA TYR A 149 -9.18 10.65 3.42
C TYR A 149 -10.60 11.20 3.23
N GLN A 150 -11.02 11.56 2.01
CA GLN A 150 -12.41 11.97 1.74
C GLN A 150 -13.41 10.87 2.11
N PHE A 151 -13.10 9.60 1.84
CA PHE A 151 -13.92 8.47 2.28
C PHE A 151 -14.08 8.44 3.80
N VAL A 152 -12.96 8.56 4.53
CA VAL A 152 -12.94 8.62 5.99
C VAL A 152 -13.76 9.81 6.49
N SER A 153 -13.52 11.00 5.95
CA SER A 153 -14.14 12.26 6.40
C SER A 153 -15.65 12.27 6.15
N ILE A 154 -16.11 11.79 5.00
CA ILE A 154 -17.56 11.69 4.67
C ILE A 154 -18.27 10.77 5.66
N TYR A 155 -17.65 9.65 6.05
CA TYR A 155 -18.26 8.74 7.00
C TYR A 155 -18.15 9.21 8.45
N ALA A 156 -17.02 9.80 8.86
CA ALA A 156 -16.86 10.39 10.19
C ALA A 156 -17.91 11.49 10.44
N ILE A 157 -18.15 12.36 9.46
CA ILE A 157 -19.16 13.43 9.56
C ILE A 157 -20.59 12.85 9.60
N LYS A 158 -20.90 11.85 8.77
CA LYS A 158 -22.25 11.23 8.75
C LYS A 158 -22.55 10.38 9.98
N SER A 159 -21.54 9.74 10.57
CA SER A 159 -21.70 8.95 11.79
C SER A 159 -21.76 9.81 13.05
N CYS A 160 -21.10 10.98 13.09
CA CYS A 160 -21.28 11.96 14.17
C CYS A 160 -22.65 12.67 14.13
N ARG A 161 -23.22 12.93 12.94
CA ARG A 161 -24.52 13.61 12.79
C ARG A 161 -25.76 12.74 13.07
N THR A 162 -25.60 11.46 13.40
CA THR A 162 -26.72 10.56 13.75
C THR A 162 -26.72 10.19 15.24
N THR A 163 -26.16 11.07 16.08
CA THR A 163 -26.08 10.92 17.55
C THR A 163 -26.54 12.19 18.28
N ILE A 164 -27.40 12.99 17.64
CA ILE A 164 -28.17 14.08 18.25
C ILE A 164 -29.60 13.96 17.73
#